data_AF-A0A843EGC9-F1
#
_entry.id   AF-A0A843EGC9-F1
#
_cell.length_a   1.000
_cell.length_b   1.000
_cell.length_c   1.000
_cell.angle_alpha   90.00
_cell.angle_beta   90.00
_cell.angle_gamma   90.00
#
_symmetry.space_group_name_H-M   'P 1'
#
loop_
_entity.id
_entity.type
_entity.pdbx_description
1 polymer ?
#
loop_
_entity_poly.entity_id
_entity_poly.type
_entity_poly.pdbx_seq_one_letter_code
_entity_poly.pdbx_strand_id
1 'polypeptide(L)'
;MLVNADLHTHSCFSAATSKDMVINNIAPKSREKGLNLVGTGDAFHPKWLDIVAESTEYKGDGIYSHKDCDFILTTEVEAQHKIHHVIILPNIEVARELSEKLVSPNKYIDGRPRSPLSGAELFELVKEYDCMIGPAHSFTPWTGMYKTYDSIYDCYEKAPDFVELGLSADTDMADTVKELSDFVFLTNSDAHSPWPHRLGREFNQIEME
;
A
#
# COMPACT_ATOMS: atom_id res chain seq x y z
N MET A 1 -18.94 -7.79 -10.67
CA MET A 1 -18.90 -8.16 -9.23
C MET A 1 -18.46 -6.94 -8.43
N LEU A 2 -19.11 -6.63 -7.30
CA LEU A 2 -18.64 -5.56 -6.39
C LEU A 2 -17.71 -6.13 -5.33
N VAL A 3 -16.55 -5.51 -5.14
CA VAL A 3 -15.49 -5.94 -4.23
C VAL A 3 -15.11 -4.78 -3.33
N ASN A 4 -15.24 -4.94 -2.00
CA ASN A 4 -14.71 -3.96 -1.05
C ASN A 4 -13.24 -4.26 -0.77
N ALA A 5 -12.36 -3.27 -0.97
CA ALA A 5 -10.91 -3.44 -0.93
C ALA A 5 -10.20 -2.39 -0.06
N ASP A 6 -9.35 -2.84 0.86
CA ASP A 6 -8.45 -1.99 1.65
C ASP A 6 -7.00 -2.31 1.29
N LEU A 7 -6.34 -1.43 0.53
CA LEU A 7 -5.09 -1.75 -0.15
C LEU A 7 -3.83 -1.28 0.58
N HIS A 8 -3.97 -0.58 1.70
CA HIS A 8 -2.85 -0.08 2.49
C HIS A 8 -3.00 -0.51 3.94
N THR A 9 -2.20 -1.51 4.33
CA THR A 9 -2.10 -2.02 5.70
C THR A 9 -0.65 -2.28 6.06
N HIS A 10 -0.38 -2.57 7.34
CA HIS A 10 0.96 -2.92 7.83
C HIS A 10 0.97 -4.27 8.54
N SER A 11 2.06 -5.02 8.39
CA SER A 11 2.25 -6.31 9.05
C SER A 11 2.80 -6.17 10.48
N CYS A 12 2.91 -7.29 11.20
CA CYS A 12 3.57 -7.37 12.49
C CYS A 12 5.06 -6.97 12.49
N PHE A 13 5.68 -6.77 11.32
CA PHE A 13 7.07 -6.31 11.19
C PHE A 13 7.23 -4.78 11.13
N SER A 14 6.15 -4.04 10.87
CA SER A 14 6.21 -2.58 10.86
C SER A 14 6.31 -2.02 12.28
N ALA A 15 7.11 -0.95 12.44
CA ALA A 15 7.19 -0.24 13.71
C ALA A 15 5.81 0.26 14.18
N ALA A 16 5.58 0.24 15.50
CA ALA A 16 4.33 0.67 16.12
C ALA A 16 3.05 -0.04 15.60
N THR A 17 3.19 -1.20 14.97
CA THR A 17 2.08 -2.04 14.50
C THR A 17 1.80 -3.17 15.49
N SER A 18 0.54 -3.59 15.61
CA SER A 18 0.16 -4.72 16.46
C SER A 18 0.87 -6.00 16.01
N LYS A 19 1.37 -6.79 16.97
CA LYS A 19 1.88 -8.14 16.69
C LYS A 19 0.81 -9.08 16.12
N ASP A 20 -0.46 -8.73 16.29
CA ASP A 20 -1.58 -9.47 15.75
C ASP A 20 -1.83 -9.18 14.26
N MET A 21 -1.09 -8.25 13.62
CA MET A 21 -1.15 -8.03 12.16
C MET A 21 -0.46 -9.16 11.39
N VAL A 22 -1.09 -10.33 11.41
CA VAL A 22 -0.71 -11.53 10.65
C VAL A 22 -1.89 -11.98 9.81
N ILE A 23 -1.65 -12.61 8.66
CA ILE A 23 -2.69 -13.00 7.69
C ILE A 23 -3.84 -13.76 8.35
N ASN A 24 -3.52 -14.72 9.24
CA ASN A 24 -4.51 -15.53 9.96
C ASN A 24 -5.44 -14.75 10.90
N ASN A 25 -5.06 -13.53 11.29
CA ASN A 25 -5.91 -12.62 12.07
C ASN A 25 -6.58 -11.58 11.19
N ILE A 26 -5.89 -11.07 10.16
CA ILE A 26 -6.43 -10.08 9.23
C ILE A 26 -7.63 -10.67 8.48
N ALA A 27 -7.50 -11.85 7.88
CA ALA A 27 -8.53 -12.45 7.05
C ALA A 27 -9.92 -12.57 7.71
N PRO A 28 -10.08 -13.18 8.92
CA PRO A 28 -11.39 -13.24 9.57
C PRO A 28 -11.93 -11.85 9.95
N LYS A 29 -11.06 -10.88 10.27
CA LYS A 29 -11.48 -9.50 10.58
C LYS A 29 -11.86 -8.70 9.35
N SER A 30 -11.22 -8.93 8.21
CA SER A 30 -11.63 -8.42 6.89
C SER A 30 -13.06 -8.87 6.58
N ARG A 31 -13.34 -10.17 6.77
CA ARG A 31 -14.69 -10.71 6.58
C ARG A 31 -15.72 -10.09 7.52
N GLU A 32 -15.41 -9.96 8.82
CA GLU A 32 -16.28 -9.26 9.78
C GLU A 32 -16.55 -7.82 9.38
N LYS A 33 -15.55 -7.13 8.82
CA LYS A 33 -15.65 -5.75 8.32
C LYS A 33 -16.46 -5.64 7.02
N GLY A 34 -16.52 -6.71 6.23
CA GLY A 34 -17.12 -6.73 4.90
C GLY A 34 -16.14 -6.41 3.77
N LEU A 35 -14.84 -6.56 4.01
CA LEU A 35 -13.79 -6.48 2.98
C LEU A 35 -13.65 -7.83 2.29
N ASN A 36 -13.60 -7.80 0.96
CA ASN A 36 -13.38 -8.97 0.12
C ASN A 36 -11.90 -9.13 -0.23
N LEU A 37 -11.19 -8.00 -0.38
CA LEU A 37 -9.80 -7.94 -0.80
C LEU A 37 -9.01 -7.04 0.16
N VAL A 38 -7.80 -7.46 0.54
CA VAL A 38 -6.90 -6.66 1.37
C VAL A 38 -5.49 -6.65 0.80
N GLY A 39 -4.86 -5.48 0.75
CA GLY A 39 -3.43 -5.36 0.47
C GLY A 39 -2.62 -5.91 1.63
N THR A 40 -1.68 -6.81 1.36
CA THR A 40 -0.91 -7.49 2.43
C THR A 40 -0.13 -6.53 3.32
N GLY A 41 0.24 -5.36 2.82
CA GLY A 41 1.24 -4.51 3.44
C GLY A 41 2.63 -5.14 3.40
N ASP A 42 3.65 -4.32 3.62
CA ASP A 42 5.04 -4.73 3.91
C ASP A 42 5.65 -5.78 2.95
N ALA A 43 5.18 -5.85 1.70
CA ALA A 43 5.56 -6.89 0.73
C ALA A 43 7.04 -6.82 0.26
N PHE A 44 7.87 -5.96 0.82
CA PHE A 44 9.32 -6.01 0.66
C PHE A 44 10.06 -6.70 1.81
N HIS A 45 9.39 -7.00 2.92
CA HIS A 45 9.99 -7.69 4.05
C HIS A 45 10.01 -9.21 3.81
N PRO A 46 11.19 -9.87 3.74
CA PRO A 46 11.27 -11.25 3.25
C PRO A 46 10.53 -12.25 4.14
N LYS A 47 10.62 -12.10 5.47
CA LYS A 47 9.89 -12.98 6.40
C LYS A 47 8.39 -12.74 6.35
N TRP A 48 7.94 -11.56 5.93
CA TRP A 48 6.52 -11.30 5.77
C TRP A 48 6.00 -12.01 4.53
N LEU A 49 6.73 -11.93 3.41
CA LEU A 49 6.42 -12.69 2.20
C LEU A 49 6.38 -14.20 2.45
N ASP A 50 7.27 -14.73 3.29
CA ASP A 50 7.23 -16.14 3.70
C ASP A 50 5.90 -16.47 4.42
N ILE A 51 5.48 -15.62 5.38
CA ILE A 51 4.19 -15.78 6.09
C ILE A 51 3.01 -15.70 5.13
N VAL A 52 3.02 -14.76 4.17
CA VAL A 52 1.97 -14.63 3.15
C VAL A 52 1.88 -15.93 2.34
N ALA A 53 3.00 -16.42 1.82
CA ALA A 53 3.05 -17.65 1.03
C ALA A 53 2.60 -18.89 1.82
N GLU A 54 2.96 -18.99 3.11
CA GLU A 54 2.58 -20.11 3.97
C GLU A 54 1.11 -20.05 4.44
N SER A 55 0.55 -18.85 4.54
CA SER A 55 -0.81 -18.64 5.08
C SER A 55 -1.89 -18.55 4.00
N THR A 56 -1.52 -18.48 2.72
CA THR A 56 -2.46 -18.29 1.61
C THR A 56 -2.27 -19.33 0.50
N GLU A 57 -3.25 -19.42 -0.39
CA GLU A 57 -3.16 -20.20 -1.63
C GLU A 57 -3.14 -19.23 -2.81
N TYR A 58 -2.08 -19.28 -3.64
CA TYR A 58 -2.02 -18.46 -4.85
C TYR A 58 -3.02 -18.96 -5.90
N LYS A 59 -3.98 -18.11 -6.29
CA LYS A 59 -5.05 -18.43 -7.26
C LYS A 59 -4.74 -17.99 -8.69
N GLY A 60 -3.61 -17.32 -8.91
CA GLY A 60 -3.30 -16.66 -10.18
C GLY A 60 -3.60 -15.17 -10.14
N ASP A 61 -3.14 -14.43 -11.15
CA ASP A 61 -3.39 -13.01 -11.35
C ASP A 61 -3.10 -12.12 -10.13
N GLY A 62 -2.08 -12.48 -9.35
CA GLY A 62 -1.70 -11.74 -8.14
C GLY A 62 -2.60 -11.95 -6.92
N ILE A 63 -3.58 -12.85 -6.99
CA ILE A 63 -4.51 -13.15 -5.90
C ILE A 63 -3.97 -14.26 -5.00
N TYR A 64 -3.86 -13.95 -3.72
CA TYR A 64 -3.47 -14.85 -2.63
C TYR A 64 -4.67 -15.08 -1.71
N SER A 65 -5.32 -16.24 -1.80
CA SER A 65 -6.57 -16.50 -1.10
C SER A 65 -6.36 -17.09 0.30
N HIS A 66 -7.14 -16.59 1.26
CA HIS A 66 -7.37 -17.20 2.56
C HIS A 66 -8.86 -17.55 2.70
N LYS A 67 -9.23 -18.47 3.58
CA LYS A 67 -10.62 -18.93 3.75
C LYS A 67 -11.65 -17.81 3.98
N ASP A 68 -11.23 -16.67 4.53
CA ASP A 68 -12.12 -15.56 4.91
C ASP A 68 -11.91 -14.29 4.06
N CYS A 69 -10.82 -14.17 3.29
CA CYS A 69 -10.47 -12.95 2.54
C CYS A 69 -9.42 -13.25 1.46
N ASP A 70 -9.50 -12.54 0.34
CA ASP A 70 -8.44 -12.54 -0.66
C ASP A 70 -7.43 -11.42 -0.37
N PHE A 71 -6.20 -11.61 -0.85
CA PHE A 71 -5.12 -10.65 -0.70
C PHE A 71 -4.43 -10.37 -2.04
N ILE A 72 -3.96 -9.13 -2.20
CA ILE A 72 -2.97 -8.75 -3.21
C ILE A 72 -1.74 -8.17 -2.52
N LEU A 73 -0.59 -8.24 -3.17
CA LEU A 73 0.65 -7.72 -2.58
C LEU A 73 0.69 -6.21 -2.68
N THR A 74 0.85 -5.57 -1.52
CA THR A 74 1.10 -4.13 -1.44
C THR A 74 2.25 -3.86 -0.46
N THR A 75 2.96 -2.76 -0.65
CA THR A 75 3.97 -2.29 0.30
C THR A 75 3.99 -0.77 0.33
N GLU A 76 4.38 -0.21 1.47
CA GLU A 76 4.68 1.22 1.60
C GLU A 76 6.21 1.41 1.69
N VAL A 77 6.74 2.43 1.03
CA VAL A 77 8.16 2.82 1.11
C VAL A 77 8.26 4.27 1.60
N GLU A 78 9.12 4.53 2.58
CA GLU A 78 9.51 5.90 2.96
C GLU A 78 10.71 6.31 2.09
N ALA A 79 10.52 7.25 1.18
CA ALA A 79 11.53 7.73 0.25
C ALA A 79 12.19 9.04 0.73
N GLN A 80 12.87 9.75 -0.17
CA GLN A 80 13.46 11.06 0.10
C GLN A 80 12.44 12.01 0.74
N HIS A 81 12.93 12.89 1.62
CA HIS A 81 12.12 13.81 2.43
C HIS A 81 11.10 13.13 3.37
N LYS A 82 11.21 11.82 3.57
CA LYS A 82 10.30 10.99 4.37
C LYS A 82 8.88 10.94 3.81
N ILE A 83 8.74 11.07 2.49
CA ILE A 83 7.43 10.91 1.84
C ILE A 83 7.16 9.42 1.71
N HIS A 84 5.92 9.03 1.95
CA HIS A 84 5.49 7.65 1.81
C HIS A 84 4.82 7.40 0.46
N HIS A 85 5.08 6.22 -0.10
CA HIS A 85 4.55 5.79 -1.39
C HIS A 85 4.00 4.37 -1.27
N VAL A 86 2.77 4.15 -1.72
CA VAL A 86 2.16 2.82 -1.81
C VAL A 86 2.53 2.22 -3.17
N ILE A 87 2.90 0.95 -3.15
CA ILE A 87 3.22 0.14 -4.33
C ILE A 87 2.31 -1.08 -4.34
N ILE A 88 1.67 -1.38 -5.47
CA ILE A 88 0.88 -2.60 -5.70
C ILE A 88 1.68 -3.52 -6.64
N LEU A 89 1.85 -4.78 -6.25
CA LEU A 89 2.78 -5.71 -6.90
C LEU A 89 2.05 -6.91 -7.53
N PRO A 90 2.48 -7.38 -8.71
CA PRO A 90 1.86 -8.52 -9.39
C PRO A 90 1.97 -9.85 -8.64
N ASN A 91 3.12 -10.16 -8.01
CA ASN A 91 3.38 -11.44 -7.33
C ASN A 91 4.62 -11.39 -6.43
N ILE A 92 4.83 -12.45 -5.64
CA ILE A 92 5.90 -12.56 -4.65
C ILE A 92 7.28 -12.52 -5.33
N GLU A 93 7.42 -13.09 -6.52
CA GLU A 93 8.67 -13.10 -7.28
C GLU A 93 9.10 -11.66 -7.61
N VAL A 94 8.18 -10.87 -8.19
CA VAL A 94 8.39 -9.44 -8.46
C VAL A 94 8.68 -8.67 -7.18
N ALA A 95 7.95 -8.95 -6.09
CA ALA A 95 8.17 -8.29 -4.81
C ALA A 95 9.58 -8.54 -4.25
N ARG A 96 10.10 -9.76 -4.38
CA ARG A 96 11.48 -10.10 -3.97
C ARG A 96 12.51 -9.43 -4.86
N GLU A 97 12.35 -9.49 -6.18
CA GLU A 97 13.30 -8.89 -7.13
C GLU A 97 13.39 -7.38 -6.93
N LEU A 98 12.25 -6.69 -6.85
CA LEU A 98 12.18 -5.25 -6.64
C LEU A 98 12.74 -4.86 -5.25
N SER A 99 12.43 -5.62 -4.20
CA SER A 99 13.01 -5.41 -2.86
C SER A 99 14.54 -5.51 -2.87
N GLU A 100 15.13 -6.42 -3.64
CA GLU A 100 16.59 -6.53 -3.78
C GLU A 100 17.21 -5.32 -4.49
N LYS A 101 16.53 -4.75 -5.50
CA LYS A 101 16.97 -3.51 -6.17
C LYS A 101 16.81 -2.27 -5.29
N LEU A 102 15.85 -2.26 -4.37
CA LEU A 102 15.63 -1.15 -3.47
C LEU A 102 16.81 -0.99 -2.50
N VAL A 103 17.52 0.13 -2.60
CA VAL A 103 18.53 0.51 -1.61
C VAL A 103 17.81 0.91 -0.32
N SER A 104 17.93 0.07 0.71
CA SER A 104 17.29 0.32 2.01
C SER A 104 18.11 -0.28 3.16
N PRO A 105 18.39 0.48 4.23
CA PRO A 105 19.14 -0.03 5.38
C PRO A 105 18.27 -0.85 6.34
N ASN A 106 16.93 -0.84 6.20
CA ASN A 106 16.01 -1.46 7.17
C ASN A 106 15.01 -2.47 6.57
N LYS A 107 15.06 -2.77 5.27
CA LYS A 107 14.12 -3.73 4.61
C LYS A 107 14.07 -5.15 5.22
N TYR A 108 15.08 -5.52 6.01
CA TYR A 108 15.16 -6.83 6.67
C TYR A 108 14.74 -6.81 8.16
N ILE A 109 14.42 -5.65 8.71
CA ILE A 109 14.08 -5.46 10.13
C ILE A 109 12.74 -4.75 10.36
N ASP A 110 12.28 -3.96 9.39
CA ASP A 110 11.05 -3.17 9.46
C ASP A 110 10.20 -3.47 8.23
N GLY A 111 8.88 -3.46 8.41
CA GLY A 111 7.91 -3.66 7.33
C GLY A 111 7.87 -2.50 6.32
N ARG A 112 8.20 -1.28 6.76
CA ARG A 112 8.36 -0.12 5.87
C ARG A 112 9.85 0.18 5.61
N PRO A 113 10.39 -0.22 4.46
CA PRO A 113 11.75 0.13 4.09
C PRO A 113 11.87 1.63 3.85
N ARG A 114 13.01 2.19 4.29
CA ARG A 114 13.45 3.55 4.00
C ARG A 114 14.41 3.53 2.84
N SER A 115 14.27 4.45 1.90
CA SER A 115 15.12 4.55 0.72
C SER A 115 15.59 5.99 0.50
N PRO A 116 16.84 6.21 0.02
CA PRO A 116 17.30 7.55 -0.31
C PRO A 116 16.75 8.08 -1.64
N LEU A 117 16.08 7.22 -2.43
CA LEU A 117 15.53 7.56 -3.75
C LEU A 117 14.50 8.69 -3.65
N SER A 118 14.45 9.57 -4.65
CA SER A 118 13.34 10.52 -4.83
C SER A 118 12.05 9.81 -5.24
N GLY A 119 10.92 10.53 -5.23
CA GLY A 119 9.65 9.99 -5.73
C GLY A 119 9.74 9.60 -7.21
N ALA A 120 10.40 10.42 -8.03
CA ALA A 120 10.66 10.14 -9.44
C ALA A 120 11.58 8.92 -9.66
N GLU A 121 12.68 8.80 -8.91
CA GLU A 121 13.58 7.65 -9.00
C GLU A 121 12.89 6.35 -8.57
N LEU A 122 12.10 6.40 -7.50
CA LEU A 122 11.31 5.27 -7.03
C LEU A 122 10.24 4.89 -8.06
N PHE A 123 9.57 5.87 -8.67
CA PHE A 123 8.61 5.63 -9.74
C PHE A 123 9.24 4.89 -10.92
N GLU A 124 10.36 5.38 -11.47
CA GLU A 124 11.01 4.71 -12.60
C GLU A 124 11.39 3.26 -12.24
N LEU A 125 11.98 3.05 -11.07
CA LEU A 125 12.34 1.71 -10.60
C LEU A 125 11.12 0.79 -10.50
N VAL A 126 10.00 1.27 -9.95
CA VAL A 126 8.78 0.47 -9.76
C VAL A 126 8.11 0.16 -11.10
N LYS A 127 8.10 1.10 -12.05
CA LYS A 127 7.50 0.89 -13.37
C LYS A 127 8.27 -0.12 -14.24
N GLU A 128 9.56 -0.36 -14.00
CA GLU A 128 10.32 -1.43 -14.67
C GLU A 128 9.76 -2.84 -14.39
N TYR A 129 8.99 -3.00 -13.31
CA TYR A 129 8.48 -4.28 -12.82
C TYR A 129 6.96 -4.46 -13.01
N ASP A 130 6.33 -3.62 -13.82
CA ASP A 130 4.88 -3.63 -14.06
C ASP A 130 4.04 -3.47 -12.77
N CYS A 131 4.61 -2.78 -11.79
CA CYS A 131 3.94 -2.42 -10.55
C CYS A 131 3.20 -1.08 -10.70
N MET A 132 2.21 -0.86 -9.82
CA MET A 132 1.56 0.44 -9.68
C MET A 132 2.14 1.19 -8.50
N ILE A 133 2.20 2.53 -8.59
CA ILE A 133 2.68 3.40 -7.52
C ILE A 133 1.87 4.68 -7.40
N GLY A 134 1.70 5.16 -6.17
CA GLY A 134 1.12 6.47 -5.87
C GLY A 134 1.57 6.98 -4.51
N PRO A 135 1.42 8.29 -4.23
CA PRO A 135 1.71 8.84 -2.91
C PRO A 135 0.73 8.27 -1.89
N ALA A 136 1.25 7.85 -0.74
CA ALA A 136 0.46 7.40 0.39
C ALA A 136 -0.11 8.62 1.14
N HIS A 137 -1.35 8.50 1.64
CA HIS A 137 -2.02 9.47 2.52
C HIS A 137 -1.62 10.94 2.29
N SER A 138 -1.78 11.39 1.04
CA SER A 138 -1.07 12.54 0.43
C SER A 138 -1.22 13.86 1.17
N PHE A 139 -2.34 14.05 1.87
CA PHE A 139 -2.69 15.27 2.59
C PHE A 139 -2.37 15.21 4.10
N THR A 140 -1.77 14.11 4.57
CA THR A 140 -1.41 13.95 5.99
C THR A 140 -0.31 14.94 6.38
N PRO A 141 -0.42 15.67 7.52
CA PRO A 141 0.55 16.69 7.92
C PRO A 141 1.97 16.19 8.27
N TRP A 142 2.20 14.89 8.18
CA TRP A 142 3.48 14.23 8.33
C TRP A 142 3.57 13.14 7.26
N THR A 143 4.76 12.94 6.70
CA THR A 143 5.09 11.90 5.71
C THR A 143 4.21 11.82 4.44
N GLY A 144 3.15 12.61 4.34
CA GLY A 144 2.38 12.83 3.13
C GLY A 144 3.09 13.79 2.17
N MET A 145 2.81 13.66 0.89
CA MET A 145 3.50 14.38 -0.18
C MET A 145 3.33 15.91 -0.09
N TYR A 146 2.10 16.40 0.10
CA TYR A 146 1.80 17.84 0.11
C TYR A 146 2.32 18.59 1.34
N LYS A 147 2.91 17.88 2.30
CA LYS A 147 3.68 18.47 3.40
C LYS A 147 5.04 19.00 2.92
N THR A 148 5.56 18.47 1.82
CA THR A 148 6.91 18.74 1.33
C THR A 148 6.93 19.39 -0.04
N TYR A 149 6.05 18.97 -0.94
CA TYR A 149 5.94 19.49 -2.30
C TYR A 149 4.64 20.27 -2.50
N ASP A 150 4.67 21.27 -3.38
CA ASP A 150 3.49 22.05 -3.75
C ASP A 150 2.73 21.44 -4.94
N SER A 151 3.31 20.42 -5.60
CA SER A 151 2.75 19.70 -6.74
C SER A 151 3.13 18.22 -6.73
N ILE A 152 2.24 17.35 -7.23
CA ILE A 152 2.54 15.94 -7.50
C ILE A 152 3.66 15.76 -8.52
N TYR A 153 3.77 16.67 -9.49
CA TYR A 153 4.81 16.63 -10.53
C TYR A 153 6.17 17.07 -10.02
N ASP A 154 6.24 17.87 -8.95
CA ASP A 154 7.51 18.17 -8.27
C ASP A 154 8.06 16.93 -7.54
N CYS A 155 7.19 15.99 -7.14
CA CYS A 155 7.57 14.76 -6.47
C CYS A 155 7.96 13.65 -7.46
N TYR A 156 7.17 13.48 -8.53
CA TYR A 156 7.25 12.32 -9.42
C TYR A 156 7.82 12.62 -10.81
N GLU A 157 7.90 13.88 -11.24
CA GLU A 157 8.19 14.33 -12.62
C GLU A 157 7.23 13.82 -13.72
N LYS A 158 6.40 12.82 -13.39
CA LYS A 158 5.40 12.15 -14.22
C LYS A 158 4.13 11.91 -13.40
N ALA A 159 3.04 11.52 -14.05
CA ALA A 159 1.82 11.13 -13.36
C ALA A 159 1.99 9.73 -12.73
N PRO A 160 1.84 9.55 -11.41
CA PRO A 160 1.71 8.23 -10.80
C PRO A 160 0.39 7.53 -11.21
N ASP A 161 0.24 6.27 -10.84
CA ASP A 161 -0.93 5.47 -11.24
C ASP A 161 -2.20 5.84 -10.45
N PHE A 162 -2.04 6.33 -9.22
CA PHE A 162 -3.13 6.71 -8.32
C PHE A 162 -2.66 7.74 -7.29
N VAL A 163 -3.60 8.28 -6.52
CA VAL A 163 -3.33 9.12 -5.34
C VAL A 163 -4.12 8.60 -4.14
N GLU A 164 -3.44 8.24 -3.06
CA GLU A 164 -4.11 7.90 -1.82
C GLU A 164 -4.43 9.18 -1.02
N LEU A 165 -5.70 9.40 -0.68
CA LEU A 165 -6.15 10.60 0.03
C LEU A 165 -5.65 10.61 1.49
N GLY A 166 -5.92 9.49 2.18
CA GLY A 166 -5.66 9.31 3.60
C GLY A 166 -6.67 10.03 4.51
N LEU A 167 -6.58 9.74 5.80
CA LEU A 167 -7.55 10.10 6.84
C LEU A 167 -7.87 11.59 7.02
N SER A 168 -7.12 12.47 6.34
CA SER A 168 -7.18 13.93 6.51
C SER A 168 -7.82 14.65 5.33
N ALA A 169 -8.26 13.92 4.30
CA ALA A 169 -8.91 14.48 3.13
C ALA A 169 -9.98 13.54 2.59
N ASP A 170 -11.01 14.13 1.97
CA ASP A 170 -11.96 13.43 1.13
C ASP A 170 -11.77 13.83 -0.34
N THR A 171 -12.57 13.25 -1.23
CA THR A 171 -12.53 13.53 -2.67
C THR A 171 -12.83 14.98 -2.98
N ASP A 172 -13.83 15.59 -2.32
CA ASP A 172 -14.21 16.97 -2.56
C ASP A 172 -13.08 17.95 -2.22
N MET A 173 -12.31 17.67 -1.15
CA MET A 173 -11.11 18.42 -0.81
C MET A 173 -10.01 18.24 -1.88
N ALA A 174 -9.72 17.01 -2.28
CA ALA A 174 -8.69 16.70 -3.26
C ALA A 174 -9.00 17.29 -4.65
N ASP A 175 -10.27 17.31 -5.05
CA ASP A 175 -10.75 17.87 -6.32
C ASP A 175 -10.57 19.39 -6.43
N THR A 176 -10.30 20.08 -5.32
CA THR A 176 -9.92 21.50 -5.37
C THR A 176 -8.50 21.72 -5.91
N VAL A 177 -7.68 20.67 -5.92
CA VAL A 177 -6.31 20.69 -6.44
C VAL A 177 -6.34 20.28 -7.92
N LYS A 178 -6.27 21.28 -8.81
CA LYS A 178 -6.50 21.09 -10.25
C LYS A 178 -5.69 19.95 -10.89
N GLU A 179 -4.43 19.78 -10.48
CA GLU A 179 -3.56 18.72 -11.02
C GLU A 179 -4.02 17.30 -10.67
N LEU A 180 -4.89 17.13 -9.66
CA LEU A 180 -5.38 15.83 -9.23
C LEU A 180 -6.65 15.37 -9.97
N SER A 181 -7.26 16.24 -10.78
CA SER A 181 -8.58 16.02 -11.39
C SER A 181 -8.69 14.79 -12.30
N ASP A 182 -7.58 14.32 -12.87
CA ASP A 182 -7.53 13.15 -13.75
C ASP A 182 -7.00 11.87 -13.05
N PHE A 183 -6.72 11.93 -11.74
CA PHE A 183 -6.19 10.79 -11.00
C PHE A 183 -7.30 9.90 -10.43
N VAL A 184 -7.04 8.60 -10.39
CA VAL A 184 -7.83 7.67 -9.59
C VAL A 184 -7.46 7.87 -8.13
N PHE A 185 -8.45 8.15 -7.28
CA PHE A 185 -8.25 8.23 -5.84
C PHE A 185 -8.43 6.86 -5.18
N LEU A 186 -7.52 6.56 -4.26
CA LEU A 186 -7.65 5.47 -3.30
C LEU A 186 -7.90 6.02 -1.90
N THR A 187 -8.76 5.33 -1.15
CA THR A 187 -8.99 5.58 0.27
C THR A 187 -8.77 4.29 1.01
N ASN A 188 -7.67 4.19 1.76
CA ASN A 188 -7.25 2.97 2.43
C ASN A 188 -6.95 3.25 3.91
N SER A 189 -6.97 2.19 4.71
CA SER A 189 -6.99 2.37 6.15
C SER A 189 -5.64 2.76 6.75
N ASP A 190 -4.50 2.44 6.15
CA ASP A 190 -3.20 2.46 6.84
C ASP A 190 -3.30 1.70 8.19
N ALA A 191 -3.87 0.48 8.14
CA ALA A 191 -4.17 -0.29 9.34
C ALA A 191 -2.90 -0.81 10.02
N HIS A 192 -2.71 -0.38 11.27
CA HIS A 192 -1.68 -0.88 12.19
C HIS A 192 -2.24 -1.92 13.20
N SER A 193 -3.47 -2.39 13.00
CA SER A 193 -4.16 -3.34 13.88
C SER A 193 -5.28 -4.05 13.12
N PRO A 194 -5.49 -5.37 13.36
CA PRO A 194 -6.43 -6.15 12.56
C PRO A 194 -7.89 -5.87 12.93
N TRP A 195 -8.15 -5.10 13.99
CA TRP A 195 -9.50 -4.93 14.49
C TRP A 195 -10.37 -4.11 13.52
N PRO A 196 -11.66 -4.45 13.31
CA PRO A 196 -12.54 -3.78 12.34
C PRO A 196 -12.76 -2.27 12.52
N HIS A 197 -12.36 -1.70 13.66
CA HIS A 197 -12.36 -0.24 13.90
C HIS A 197 -11.08 0.46 13.42
N ARG A 198 -10.12 -0.30 12.86
CA ARG A 198 -8.89 0.17 12.20
C ARG A 198 -8.82 -0.37 10.78
N LEU A 199 -8.85 -1.69 10.62
CA LEU A 199 -8.90 -2.35 9.32
C LEU A 199 -10.17 -1.93 8.56
N GLY A 200 -10.00 -1.47 7.31
CA GLY A 200 -11.09 -0.93 6.50
C GLY A 200 -11.76 0.32 7.08
N ARG A 201 -11.08 1.13 7.92
CA ARG A 201 -11.65 2.43 8.35
C ARG A 201 -11.87 3.38 7.16
N GLU A 202 -11.05 3.20 6.12
CA GLU A 202 -11.27 3.65 4.75
C GLU A 202 -11.06 2.44 3.84
N PHE A 203 -11.83 2.35 2.76
CA PHE A 203 -11.74 1.28 1.77
C PHE A 203 -12.38 1.75 0.47
N ASN A 204 -12.12 1.02 -0.60
CA ASN A 204 -12.64 1.27 -1.95
C ASN A 204 -13.69 0.22 -2.29
N GLN A 205 -14.73 0.58 -3.03
CA GLN A 205 -15.60 -0.40 -3.68
C GLN A 205 -15.28 -0.43 -5.17
N ILE A 206 -14.84 -1.59 -5.64
CA ILE A 206 -14.36 -1.81 -7.01
C ILE A 206 -15.40 -2.65 -7.74
N GLU A 207 -15.82 -2.19 -8.91
CA GLU A 207 -16.60 -2.99 -9.85
C GLU A 207 -15.62 -3.75 -10.75
N MET A 208 -15.62 -5.08 -10.63
CA MET A 208 -14.83 -5.99 -11.46
C MET A 208 -15.76 -6.70 -12.47
N GLU A 209 -15.26 -7.00 -13.67
CA GLU A 209 -16.02 -7.78 -14.67
C GLU A 209 -16.11 -9.27 -14.31
#